data_AF-A0AAU3GKA2-F1
#
_entry.id   AF-A0AAU3GKA2-F1
#
_cell.length_a   1.000
_cell.length_b   1.000
_cell.length_c   1.000
_cell.angle_alpha   90.00
_cell.angle_beta   90.00
_cell.angle_gamma   90.00
#
_symmetry.space_group_name_H-M   'P 1'
#
loop_
_entity.id
_entity.type
_entity.pdbx_description
1 polymer ?
#
loop_
_entity_poly.entity_id
_entity_poly.type
_entity_poly.pdbx_seq_one_letter_code
_entity_poly.pdbx_strand_id
1 'polypeptide(L)' 'MPEPINVSVVDPLTGDEATAEVQPGDYALICAEPCHLEHTQVDYETGTVTITIKGYRGRRA' A
#
# COMPACT_ATOMS: atom_id res chain seq x y z
N MET A 1 16.59 -4.64 16.73
CA MET A 1 15.89 -4.99 15.47
C MET A 1 15.19 -3.72 15.02
N PRO A 2 15.23 -3.36 13.73
CA PRO A 2 14.58 -2.15 13.26
C PRO A 2 13.06 -2.28 13.45
N GLU A 3 12.38 -1.16 13.70
CA GLU A 3 10.96 -1.14 14.02
C GLU A 3 10.10 -1.44 12.78
N PRO A 4 8.95 -2.12 12.93
CA PRO A 4 8.03 -2.38 11.83
C PRO A 4 7.50 -1.07 11.23
N ILE A 5 7.34 -1.07 9.91
CA ILE A 5 6.89 0.08 9.13
C ILE A 5 5.42 -0.14 8.78
N ASN A 6 4.59 0.89 8.96
CA ASN A 6 3.21 0.86 8.48
C ASN A 6 3.18 1.15 6.97
N VAL A 7 2.56 0.25 6.21
CA VAL A 7 2.36 0.40 4.78
C VAL A 7 0.86 0.48 4.49
N SER A 8 0.40 1.58 3.92
CA SER A 8 -0.98 1.74 3.45
C SER A 8 -1.03 1.78 1.92
N VAL A 9 -1.96 1.03 1.34
CA VAL A 9 -2.26 0.99 -0.09
C VAL A 9 -3.65 1.57 -0.29
N VAL A 10 -3.74 2.61 -1.13
CA VAL A 10 -5.00 3.32 -1.39
C VAL A 10 -5.31 3.36 -2.89
N ASP A 11 -6.55 3.01 -3.26
CA ASP A 11 -7.12 3.34 -4.57
C ASP A 11 -8.00 4.61 -4.44
N PRO A 12 -7.58 5.76 -4.98
CA PRO A 12 -8.34 6.99 -4.88
C PRO A 12 -9.64 7.01 -5.71
N LEU A 13 -9.83 6.09 -6.66
CA LEU A 13 -11.03 6.02 -7.50
C LEU A 13 -12.14 5.22 -6.82
N THR A 14 -11.81 4.14 -6.13
CA THR A 14 -12.79 3.32 -5.40
C THR A 14 -12.93 3.75 -3.93
N GLY A 15 -11.90 4.39 -3.38
CA GLY A 15 -11.81 4.71 -1.95
C GLY A 15 -11.37 3.53 -1.09
N ASP A 16 -10.93 2.43 -1.71
CA ASP A 16 -10.45 1.26 -0.98
C ASP A 16 -9.07 1.51 -0.38
N GLU A 17 -8.90 1.08 0.88
CA GLU A 17 -7.65 1.18 1.61
C GLU A 17 -7.32 -0.17 2.28
N ALA A 18 -6.03 -0.53 2.26
CA ALA A 18 -5.50 -1.66 3.01
C ALA A 18 -4.18 -1.29 3.69
N THR A 19 -4.06 -1.60 4.98
CA THR A 19 -2.88 -1.27 5.79
C THR A 19 -2.27 -2.53 6.40
N ALA A 20 -0.94 -2.63 6.39
CA ALA A 20 -0.20 -3.73 6.99
C ALA A 20 1.11 -3.24 7.61
N GLU A 21 1.53 -3.88 8.70
CA GLU A 21 2.88 -3.72 9.26
C GLU A 21 3.86 -4.64 8.51
N VAL A 22 4.98 -4.07 8.05
CA VAL A 22 6.02 -4.79 7.31
C VAL A 22 7.34 -4.61 8.04
N GLN A 23 8.05 -5.72 8.29
CA GLN A 23 9.37 -5.64 8.89
C GLN A 23 10.39 -5.12 7.87
N PRO A 24 11.36 -4.30 8.29
CA PRO A 24 12.42 -3.87 7.39
C PRO A 24 13.20 -5.07 6.82
N GLY A 25 13.18 -5.21 5.50
CA GLY A 25 13.79 -6.34 4.78
C GLY A 25 12.79 -7.40 4.30
N ASP A 26 11.53 -7.35 4.76
CA ASP A 26 10.46 -8.19 4.24
C ASP A 26 9.94 -7.68 2.89
N TYR A 27 9.28 -8.57 2.15
CA TYR A 27 8.55 -8.26 0.94
C TYR A 27 7.04 -8.24 1.23
N ALA A 28 6.36 -7.19 0.78
CA ALA A 28 4.90 -7.13 0.79
C ALA A 28 4.35 -7.42 -0.62
N LEU A 29 3.32 -8.25 -0.71
CA LEU A 29 2.62 -8.55 -1.96
C LEU A 29 1.26 -7.83 -1.98
N ILE A 30 1.11 -6.86 -2.88
CA ILE A 30 -0.17 -6.18 -3.11
C ILE A 30 -1.00 -7.06 -4.06
N CYS A 31 -1.97 -7.78 -3.50
CA CYS A 31 -2.84 -8.68 -4.25
C CYS A 31 -4.05 -7.94 -4.84
N ALA A 32 -3.79 -6.99 -5.74
CA ALA A 32 -4.83 -6.25 -6.46
C ALA A 32 -4.92 -6.73 -7.92
N GLU A 33 -6.12 -7.14 -8.35
CA GLU A 33 -6.42 -7.50 -9.75
C GLU A 33 -6.17 -6.29 -10.70
N PRO A 34 -5.80 -6.52 -11.97
CA PRO A 34 -4.72 -5.81 -12.66
C PRO A 34 -4.75 -4.30 -12.44
N CYS A 35 -3.91 -3.86 -11.52
CA CYS A 35 -3.62 -2.46 -11.24
C CYS A 35 -2.15 -2.16 -11.57
N HIS A 36 -1.79 -0.89 -11.62
CA HIS A 36 -0.40 -0.47 -11.71
C HIS A 36 -0.03 0.47 -10.57
N LEU A 37 1.24 0.45 -10.19
CA LEU A 37 1.80 1.39 -9.24
C LEU A 37 1.86 2.78 -9.88
N GLU A 38 1.21 3.76 -9.26
CA GLU A 38 1.24 5.15 -9.71
C GLU A 38 2.29 5.96 -8.96
N HIS A 39 2.34 5.82 -7.63
CA HIS A 39 3.20 6.63 -6.78
C HIS A 39 3.57 5.93 -5.47
N THR A 40 4.70 6.33 -4.89
CA THR A 40 5.14 5.90 -3.55
C THR A 40 5.61 7.13 -2.78
N GLN A 41 5.09 7.29 -1.58
CA GLN A 41 5.46 8.36 -0.65
C GLN A 41 5.86 7.77 0.69
N VAL A 42 6.87 8.36 1.33
CA VAL A 42 7.25 8.06 2.70
C VAL A 42 6.95 9.28 3.55
N ASP A 43 6.14 9.09 4.59
CA ASP A 43 5.98 10.03 5.69
C ASP A 43 7.05 9.73 6.73
N TYR A 44 8.04 10.62 6.84
CA TYR A 44 9.17 10.46 7.76
C TYR A 44 8.84 10.82 9.21
N GLU A 45 7.73 11.52 9.47
CA GLU A 45 7.31 11.86 10.83
C GLU A 45 6.62 10.67 11.50
N THR A 46 5.78 9.96 10.74
CA THR A 46 5.06 8.76 11.22
C THR A 46 5.76 7.46 10.86
N GLY A 47 6.75 7.50 9.98
CA GLY A 47 7.41 6.32 9.42
C GLY A 47 6.53 5.53 8.46
N THR A 48 5.44 6.11 7.95
CA THR A 48 4.46 5.41 7.11
C THR A 48 4.88 5.45 5.64
N VAL A 49 4.80 4.32 4.95
CA VAL A 49 4.98 4.26 3.48
C VAL A 49 3.61 4.12 2.83
N THR A 50 3.23 5.13 2.05
CA THR A 50 1.97 5.12 1.29
C THR A 50 2.25 4.71 -0.15
N ILE A 51 1.54 3.70 -0.62
CA ILE A 51 1.63 3.18 -1.99
C ILE A 51 0.31 3.48 -2.70
N THR A 52 0.36 4.35 -3.72
CA THR A 52 -0.82 4.67 -4.53
C THR A 52 -0.86 3.76 -5.75
N ILE A 53 -1.95 3.01 -5.90
CA ILE A 53 -2.23 2.20 -7.08
C ILE A 53 -3.37 2.80 -7.90
N LYS A 54 -3.41 2.50 -9.20
CA LYS A 54 -4.52 2.87 -10.08
C LYS A 54 -5.00 1.67 -10.90
N GLY A 55 -6.27 1.73 -11.29
CA GLY A 55 -6.88 0.72 -12.13
C GLY A 55 -7.32 -0.54 -11.38
N TYR A 56 -7.33 -0.51 -10.04
CA TYR A 56 -7.92 -1.59 -9.28
C TYR A 56 -9.43 -1.64 -9.57
N ARG A 57 -9.89 -2.80 -10.04
CA ARG A 57 -11.28 -2.98 -10.50
C ARG A 57 -12.21 -3.54 -9.43
N GLY A 58 -11.69 -3.75 -8.22
CA GLY A 58 -12.40 -4.42 -7.14
C GLY A 58 -12.73 -5.87 -7.48
N ARG A 59 -12.86 -6.71 -6.46
CA ARG A 59 -13.56 -7.99 -6.64
C ARG A 59 -15.06 -7.67 -6.73
N ARG A 60 -15.64 -7.67 -7.93
CA ARG A 60 -17.11 -7.69 -8.07
C ARG A 60 -17.63 -8.92 -7.33
N ALA A 61 -18.48 -8.68 -6.33
CA ALA A 61 -19.25 -9.73 -5.64
C ALA A 61 -20.22 -10.43 -6.61
#